data_AF-A0A2I0T4K4-F1
#
_entry.id   AF-A0A2I0T4K4-F1
#
_cell.length_a   1.000
_cell.length_b   1.000
_cell.length_c   1.000
_cell.angle_alpha   90.00
_cell.angle_beta   90.00
_cell.angle_gamma   90.00
#
_symmetry.space_group_name_H-M   'P 1'
#
loop_
_entity.id
_entity.type
_entity.pdbx_description
1 polymer ?
#
loop_
_entity_poly.entity_id
_entity_poly.type
_entity_poly.pdbx_seq_one_letter_code
_entity_poly.pdbx_strand_id
1 'polypeptide(L)'
;MRILFRLPRPKDRTLVADLILELVFGYRGKDCRNNVHYLNDGADVIYHTASIGILYNVATGSQSFYQEHNDDILCLTVNQHPKFTNIVATGQVGDSADMSVNSIEEA
;
A
#
# COMPACT_ATOMS: atom_id res chain seq x y z
N MET A 1 -30.77 0.75 4.75
CA MET A 1 -30.58 2.22 4.65
C MET A 1 -29.72 2.48 3.42
N ARG A 2 -30.27 3.04 2.35
CA ARG A 2 -29.53 3.39 1.11
C ARG A 2 -29.37 4.90 1.06
N ILE A 3 -28.15 5.39 1.18
CA ILE A 3 -27.84 6.81 0.98
C ILE A 3 -27.45 6.96 -0.51
N LEU A 4 -28.22 7.75 -1.25
CA LEU A 4 -27.94 8.07 -2.65
C LEU A 4 -27.21 9.43 -2.69
N PHE A 5 -25.90 9.42 -2.98
CA PHE A 5 -25.16 10.65 -3.26
C PHE A 5 -25.37 11.06 -4.71
N ARG A 6 -25.88 12.28 -4.94
CA ARG A 6 -25.91 12.89 -6.27
C ARG A 6 -24.64 13.73 -6.44
N LEU A 7 -23.66 13.21 -7.17
CA LEU A 7 -22.45 13.97 -7.48
C LEU A 7 -22.76 15.11 -8.46
N PRO A 8 -22.20 16.32 -8.26
CA PRO A 8 -22.32 17.40 -9.22
C PRO A 8 -21.64 17.01 -10.54
N ARG A 9 -22.30 17.30 -11.68
CA ARG A 9 -21.71 17.08 -12.99
C ARG A 9 -20.63 18.14 -13.24
N PRO A 10 -19.36 17.76 -13.52
CA PRO A 10 -18.31 18.73 -13.85
C PRO A 10 -18.75 19.57 -15.05
N LYS A 11 -18.63 20.91 -14.92
CA LYS A 11 -19.03 21.87 -15.95
C LYS A 11 -17.91 22.24 -16.93
N ASP A 12 -16.72 21.66 -16.74
CA ASP A 12 -15.59 21.83 -17.63
C ASP A 12 -14.95 20.46 -17.86
N ARG A 13 -14.73 20.09 -19.12
CA ARG A 13 -14.06 18.85 -19.52
C ARG A 13 -12.60 19.16 -19.83
N THR A 14 -11.92 19.82 -18.90
CA THR A 14 -10.47 19.88 -18.90
C THR A 14 -9.97 18.44 -18.80
N LEU A 15 -9.19 18.00 -19.78
CA LEU A 15 -8.62 16.66 -19.77
C LEU A 15 -7.70 16.57 -18.55
N VAL A 16 -8.02 15.65 -17.62
CA VAL A 16 -7.13 15.34 -16.50
C VAL A 16 -5.90 14.69 -17.11
N ALA A 17 -4.75 15.37 -17.06
CA ALA A 17 -3.53 14.91 -17.70
C ALA A 17 -2.95 13.69 -16.98
N ASP A 18 -2.98 13.69 -15.64
CA ASP A 18 -2.45 12.62 -14.79
C ASP A 18 -3.30 12.46 -13.51
N LEU A 19 -3.33 11.24 -12.97
CA LEU A 19 -3.96 10.90 -11.69
C LEU A 19 -2.88 10.42 -10.73
N ILE A 20 -2.97 10.84 -9.47
CA ILE A 20 -2.05 10.43 -8.41
C ILE A 20 -2.87 9.76 -7.31
N LEU A 21 -2.36 8.65 -6.79
CA LEU A 21 -2.95 7.96 -5.66
C LEU A 21 -2.73 8.77 -4.38
N GLU A 22 -3.81 9.20 -3.74
CA GLU A 22 -3.77 9.97 -2.49
C GLU A 22 -4.00 9.10 -1.26
N LEU A 23 -4.93 8.15 -1.36
CA LEU A 23 -5.41 7.39 -0.21
C LEU A 23 -5.96 6.03 -0.64
N VAL A 24 -5.56 4.99 0.09
CA VAL A 24 -6.15 3.66 -0.02
C VAL A 24 -6.98 3.38 1.23
N PHE A 25 -8.25 3.02 1.02
CA PHE A 25 -9.15 2.60 2.09
C PHE A 25 -9.22 1.08 2.20
N GLY A 26 -9.03 0.59 3.41
CA GLY A 26 -9.19 -0.82 3.75
C GLY A 26 -7.88 -1.56 3.93
N TYR A 27 -8.00 -2.76 4.48
CA TYR A 27 -6.89 -3.67 4.77
C TYR A 27 -7.30 -5.09 4.38
N ARG A 28 -6.39 -5.83 3.74
CA ARG A 28 -6.62 -7.21 3.33
C ARG A 28 -6.42 -8.17 4.51
N GLY A 29 -7.40 -8.24 5.40
CA GLY A 29 -7.39 -9.11 6.58
C GLY A 29 -8.17 -10.42 6.46
N LYS A 30 -8.94 -10.61 5.37
CA LYS A 30 -9.83 -11.77 5.21
C LYS A 30 -9.08 -13.05 4.83
N ASP A 31 -8.12 -12.91 3.92
CA ASP A 31 -7.43 -14.02 3.23
C ASP A 31 -5.90 -13.93 3.31
N CYS A 32 -5.34 -12.82 3.80
CA CYS A 32 -3.92 -12.69 4.15
C CYS A 32 -3.70 -12.72 5.66
N ARG A 33 -2.49 -13.08 6.07
CA ARG A 33 -2.05 -13.15 7.48
C ARG A 33 -0.63 -12.63 7.61
N ASN A 34 -0.27 -12.17 8.81
CA ASN A 34 1.09 -11.71 9.13
C ASN A 34 1.61 -10.63 8.16
N ASN A 35 0.71 -9.77 7.69
CA ASN A 35 0.94 -8.80 6.64
C ASN A 35 0.71 -7.35 7.12
N VAL A 36 0.83 -7.13 8.43
CA VAL A 36 0.84 -5.81 9.07
C VAL A 36 1.94 -5.80 10.12
N HIS A 37 2.83 -4.81 10.06
CA HIS A 37 3.97 -4.69 10.98
C HIS A 37 4.17 -3.24 11.41
N TYR A 38 4.61 -3.04 12.65
CA TYR A 38 5.08 -1.74 13.12
C TYR A 38 6.56 -1.57 12.74
N LEU A 39 6.91 -0.36 12.32
CA LEU A 39 8.27 0.06 12.00
C LEU A 39 8.64 1.32 12.80
N ASN A 40 9.92 1.67 12.82
CA ASN A 40 10.43 2.91 13.42
C ASN A 40 9.86 3.15 14.83
N ASP A 41 9.99 2.13 15.70
CA ASP A 41 9.47 2.13 17.08
C ASP A 41 7.97 2.43 17.21
N GLY A 42 7.18 2.06 16.19
CA GLY A 42 5.74 2.22 16.15
C GLY A 42 5.26 3.53 15.52
N ALA A 43 6.16 4.36 15.00
CA ALA A 43 5.81 5.57 14.27
C ALA A 43 5.10 5.27 12.95
N ASP A 44 5.45 4.14 12.31
CA ASP A 44 4.89 3.73 11.03
C ASP A 44 4.29 2.33 11.08
N VAL A 45 3.26 2.13 10.27
CA VAL A 45 2.59 0.84 10.08
C VAL A 45 2.72 0.47 8.61
N ILE A 46 3.29 -0.70 8.33
CA ILE A 46 3.38 -1.23 6.98
C ILE A 46 2.38 -2.37 6.77
N TYR A 47 1.66 -2.35 5.65
CA TYR A 47 0.72 -3.39 5.24
C TYR A 47 0.49 -3.35 3.72
N HIS A 48 -0.38 -4.23 3.21
CA HIS A 48 -0.77 -4.20 1.80
C HIS A 48 -2.27 -4.43 1.62
N THR A 49 -2.78 -4.01 0.47
CA THR A 49 -4.11 -4.39 -0.05
C THR A 49 -4.09 -4.26 -1.58
N ALA A 50 -4.87 -5.10 -2.27
CA ALA A 50 -4.75 -5.26 -3.72
C ALA A 50 -3.28 -5.45 -4.14
N SER A 51 -2.82 -4.73 -5.17
CA SER A 51 -1.43 -4.73 -5.64
C SER A 51 -0.55 -3.64 -5.01
N ILE A 52 -0.96 -3.04 -3.88
CA ILE A 52 -0.30 -1.85 -3.32
C ILE A 52 0.27 -2.13 -1.92
N GLY A 53 1.56 -1.84 -1.74
CA GLY A 53 2.20 -1.75 -0.43
C GLY A 53 2.00 -0.37 0.17
N ILE A 54 1.63 -0.29 1.45
CA ILE A 54 1.27 0.96 2.13
C ILE A 54 2.15 1.12 3.37
N LEU A 55 2.84 2.26 3.44
CA LEU A 55 3.47 2.76 4.67
C LEU A 55 2.60 3.89 5.23
N TYR A 56 2.00 3.66 6.38
CA TYR A 56 1.14 4.63 7.05
C TYR A 56 1.86 5.25 8.24
N ASN A 57 2.06 6.56 8.19
CA ASN A 57 2.61 7.30 9.32
C ASN A 57 1.50 7.60 10.34
N VAL A 58 1.64 7.09 11.56
CA VAL A 58 0.60 7.17 12.58
C VAL A 58 0.41 8.60 13.09
N ALA A 59 1.48 9.40 13.12
CA ALA A 59 1.45 10.75 13.65
C ALA A 59 0.79 11.75 12.68
N THR A 60 1.07 11.65 11.38
CA THR A 60 0.53 12.58 10.38
C THR A 60 -0.75 12.07 9.71
N GLY A 61 -1.01 10.76 9.77
CA GLY A 61 -2.10 10.13 9.02
C GLY A 61 -1.83 10.02 7.51
N SER A 62 -0.60 10.29 7.07
CA SER A 62 -0.19 10.21 5.66
C SER A 62 0.06 8.77 5.22
N GLN A 63 -0.14 8.51 3.92
CA GLN A 63 0.21 7.24 3.28
C GLN A 63 1.26 7.46 2.20
N SER A 64 2.22 6.55 2.18
CA SER A 64 3.23 6.35 1.15
C SER A 64 2.98 5.00 0.47
N PHE A 65 3.22 4.91 -0.85
CA PHE A 65 2.73 3.80 -1.66
C PHE A 65 3.83 3.14 -2.52
N TYR A 66 3.90 1.81 -2.44
CA TYR A 66 4.62 0.99 -3.40
C TYR A 66 3.65 0.39 -4.43
N GLN A 67 3.85 0.68 -5.71
CA GLN A 67 2.88 0.41 -6.79
C GLN A 67 3.44 -0.43 -7.96
N GLU A 68 4.59 -1.09 -7.79
CA GLU A 68 5.23 -1.84 -8.88
C GLU A 68 4.60 -3.23 -9.13
N HIS A 69 3.78 -3.72 -8.20
CA HIS A 69 3.06 -4.97 -8.42
C HIS A 69 1.90 -4.76 -9.40
N ASN A 70 1.80 -5.65 -10.38
CA ASN A 70 0.73 -5.62 -11.39
C ASN A 70 -0.48 -6.52 -11.04
N ASP A 71 -0.38 -7.28 -9.95
CA ASP A 71 -1.44 -8.13 -9.41
C ASP A 71 -1.41 -8.14 -7.87
N ASP A 72 -2.38 -8.78 -7.27
CA ASP A 72 -2.61 -8.89 -5.84
C ASP A 72 -1.34 -9.29 -5.06
N ILE A 73 -0.92 -8.47 -4.11
CA ILE A 73 0.09 -8.85 -3.12
C ILE A 73 -0.54 -9.88 -2.19
N LEU A 74 0.17 -10.99 -1.98
CA LEU A 74 -0.24 -12.12 -1.15
C LEU A 74 0.55 -12.23 0.15
N CYS A 75 1.81 -11.78 0.14
CA CYS A 75 2.70 -11.84 1.30
C CYS A 75 3.57 -10.60 1.43
N LEU A 76 3.90 -10.28 2.67
CA LEU A 76 4.76 -9.17 3.06
C LEU A 76 5.62 -9.61 4.24
N THR A 77 6.91 -9.29 4.21
CA THR A 77 7.82 -9.50 5.33
C THR A 77 8.78 -8.32 5.48
N VAL A 78 9.17 -8.04 6.72
CA VAL A 78 10.10 -6.97 7.07
C VAL A 78 11.43 -7.59 7.48
N ASN A 79 12.53 -7.05 6.98
CA ASN A 79 13.86 -7.45 7.41
C ASN A 79 14.11 -7.09 8.88
N GLN A 80 14.50 -8.08 9.67
CA GLN A 80 14.75 -7.92 11.11
C GLN A 80 16.22 -7.68 11.44
N HIS A 81 17.10 -7.63 10.44
CA HIS A 81 18.52 -7.47 10.68
C HIS A 81 18.83 -6.03 11.16
N PRO A 82 19.51 -5.85 12.31
CA PRO A 82 19.70 -4.53 12.94
C PRO A 82 20.54 -3.55 12.12
N LYS A 83 21.38 -4.06 11.21
CA LYS A 83 22.19 -3.25 10.28
C LYS A 83 21.42 -2.82 9.02
N PHE A 84 20.38 -3.56 8.65
CA PHE A 84 19.67 -3.40 7.40
C PHE A 84 18.19 -3.20 7.70
N THR A 85 17.91 -2.17 8.49
CA THR A 85 16.56 -1.77 8.85
C THR A 85 15.83 -1.28 7.61
N ASN A 86 14.49 -1.21 7.69
CA ASN A 86 13.68 -0.57 6.66
C ASN A 86 13.80 -1.25 5.28
N ILE A 87 13.92 -2.57 5.26
CA ILE A 87 13.84 -3.39 4.04
C ILE A 87 12.60 -4.26 4.12
N VAL A 88 11.83 -4.29 3.04
CA VAL A 88 10.57 -5.03 2.95
C VAL A 88 10.61 -5.88 1.69
N ALA A 89 10.16 -7.12 1.81
CA ALA A 89 9.94 -7.98 0.66
C ALA A 89 8.45 -8.27 0.52
N THR A 90 7.96 -8.22 -0.70
CA THR A 90 6.57 -8.46 -1.07
C THR A 90 6.50 -9.47 -2.20
N GLY A 91 5.47 -10.32 -2.17
CA GLY A 91 5.19 -11.30 -3.21
C GLY A 91 3.76 -11.16 -3.71
N GLN A 92 3.59 -11.24 -5.03
CA GLN A 92 2.28 -11.13 -5.69
C GLN A 92 1.77 -12.47 -6.22
N VAL A 93 0.52 -12.49 -6.66
CA VAL A 93 0.00 -13.52 -7.55
C VAL A 93 0.92 -13.58 -8.77
N GLY A 94 1.36 -14.79 -9.12
CA GLY A 94 2.13 -15.02 -10.34
C GLY A 94 1.40 -16.00 -11.24
N ASP A 95 1.51 -15.78 -12.56
CA ASP A 95 1.37 -16.88 -13.53
C ASP A 95 2.57 -17.87 -13.38
N SER A 96 3.70 -17.35 -12.91
CA SER A 96 4.86 -18.03 -12.32
C SER A 96 5.45 -17.08 -11.27
N ALA A 97 5.65 -17.53 -10.02
CA ALA A 97 5.91 -16.67 -8.86
C ALA A 97 7.00 -15.58 -9.07
N ASP A 98 6.61 -14.31 -8.97
CA ASP A 98 7.50 -13.15 -9.02
C ASP A 98 7.63 -12.51 -7.61
N MET A 99 8.84 -12.09 -7.23
CA MET A 99 9.16 -11.56 -5.90
C MET A 99 9.99 -10.28 -6.04
N SER A 100 9.54 -9.20 -5.39
CA SER A 100 10.27 -7.92 -5.34
C SER A 100 10.77 -7.62 -3.92
N VAL A 101 11.91 -6.95 -3.83
CA VAL A 101 12.56 -6.54 -2.57
C VAL A 101 12.87 -5.06 -2.67
N ASN A 102 12.41 -4.26 -1.70
CA ASN A 102 12.56 -2.81 -1.72
C ASN A 102 13.07 -2.26 -0.39
N SER A 103 13.85 -1.19 -0.48
CA SER A 103 14.21 -0.33 0.65
C SER A 103 13.10 0.69 0.87
N ILE A 104 12.68 0.92 2.12
CA ILE A 104 11.57 1.83 2.46
C ILE A 104 11.95 3.31 2.27
N GLU A 105 13.18 3.64 1.87
CA GLU A 105 13.59 5.03 1.62
C GLU A 105 12.92 5.67 0.38
N GLU A 106 12.30 4.86 -0.50
CA GLU A 106 11.67 5.34 -1.75
C GLU A 106 10.13 5.21 -1.79
N ALA A 107 9.47 4.99 -0.64
CA ALA A 107 7.99 4.94 -0.57
C ALA A 107 7.38 6.25 -0.06
#